data_AF-I1HUI1-F1
#
_entry.id   AF-I1HUI1-F1
#
_cell.length_a   1.000
_cell.length_b   1.000
_cell.length_c   1.000
_cell.angle_alpha   90.00
_cell.angle_beta   90.00
_cell.angle_gamma   90.00
#
_symmetry.space_group_name_H-M   'P 1'
#
loop_
_entity.id
_entity.type
_entity.pdbx_description
1 polymer ?
#
loop_
_entity_poly.entity_id
_entity_poly.type
_entity_poly.pdbx_seq_one_letter_code
_entity_poly.pdbx_strand_id
1 'polypeptide(L)'
;MAGIRKASSSAAAMAMALLVVAALLLLVAVAGAAGRHTACHVDLERMEDKCGSYCAAGSREGSPSGECCDAVRGADFPCLCRYKPLLRSVAPGMDANRAMQIPAKCGIPNVPAC
;
A
#
# COMPACT_ATOMS: atom_id res chain seq x y z
N MET A 1 29.55 58.58 -20.60
CA MET A 1 30.13 57.51 -19.76
C MET A 1 29.06 57.04 -18.77
N ALA A 2 29.18 55.80 -18.27
CA ALA A 2 28.25 55.07 -17.38
C ALA A 2 27.20 54.19 -18.09
N GLY A 3 27.67 53.10 -18.72
CA GLY A 3 26.87 51.89 -18.90
C GLY A 3 26.81 51.14 -17.58
N ILE A 4 25.61 50.82 -17.07
CA ILE A 4 25.48 50.13 -15.79
C ILE A 4 24.25 49.19 -15.79
N ARG A 5 24.55 47.88 -15.81
CA ARG A 5 23.81 46.67 -15.34
C ARG A 5 22.56 46.18 -16.11
N LYS A 6 22.79 45.48 -17.23
CA LYS A 6 21.88 44.42 -17.74
C LYS A 6 22.29 43.00 -17.29
N ALA A 7 23.31 42.87 -16.43
CA ALA A 7 23.84 41.59 -15.95
C ALA A 7 23.53 41.40 -14.46
N SER A 8 22.28 41.07 -14.11
CA SER A 8 21.96 40.57 -12.76
C SER A 8 20.62 39.82 -12.65
N SER A 9 19.75 39.88 -13.66
CA SER A 9 18.44 39.20 -13.58
C SER A 9 18.49 37.69 -13.81
N SER A 10 19.48 37.18 -14.55
CA SER A 10 19.54 35.76 -14.93
C SER A 10 20.16 34.86 -13.85
N ALA A 11 21.17 35.36 -13.13
CA ALA A 11 21.84 34.59 -12.07
C ALA A 11 20.99 34.48 -10.80
N ALA A 12 20.30 35.56 -10.42
CA ALA A 12 19.38 35.56 -9.29
C ALA A 12 18.14 34.67 -9.56
N ALA A 13 17.62 34.70 -10.80
CA ALA A 13 16.52 33.82 -11.20
C ALA A 13 16.92 32.34 -11.22
N MET A 14 18.13 32.01 -11.70
CA MET A 14 18.67 30.64 -11.64
C MET A 14 18.90 30.16 -10.21
N ALA A 15 19.44 31.00 -9.33
CA ALA A 15 19.63 30.67 -7.92
C ALA A 15 18.31 30.43 -7.19
N MET A 16 17.29 31.24 -7.49
CA MET A 16 15.94 31.08 -6.92
C MET A 16 15.27 29.80 -7.45
N ALA A 17 15.41 29.50 -8.74
CA ALA A 17 14.92 28.24 -9.32
C ALA A 17 15.60 27.01 -8.70
N LEU A 18 16.91 27.04 -8.48
CA LEU A 18 17.64 25.97 -7.79
C LEU A 18 17.18 25.77 -6.34
N LEU A 19 16.89 26.85 -5.61
CA LEU A 19 16.36 26.77 -4.25
C LEU A 19 14.94 26.21 -4.21
N VAL A 20 14.08 26.58 -5.16
CA VAL A 20 12.72 26.02 -5.28
C VAL A 20 12.78 24.53 -5.62
N VAL A 21 13.65 24.13 -6.54
CA VAL A 21 13.85 22.70 -6.87
C VAL A 21 14.40 21.94 -5.66
N ALA A 22 15.39 22.49 -4.94
CA ALA A 22 15.91 21.86 -3.72
C ALA A 22 14.84 21.74 -2.63
N ALA A 23 14.00 22.77 -2.43
CA ALA A 23 12.89 22.73 -1.49
C ALA A 23 11.82 21.70 -1.90
N LEU A 24 11.49 21.60 -3.19
CA LEU A 24 10.56 20.59 -3.72
C LEU A 24 11.13 19.17 -3.54
N LEU A 25 12.42 18.96 -3.80
CA LEU A 25 13.08 17.67 -3.59
C LEU A 25 13.10 17.27 -2.10
N LEU A 26 13.31 18.23 -1.20
CA LEU A 26 13.20 18.00 0.25
C LEU A 26 11.77 17.65 0.66
N LEU A 27 10.75 18.31 0.10
CA LEU A 27 9.33 17.99 0.36
C LEU A 27 8.95 16.57 -0.11
N VAL A 28 9.48 16.12 -1.24
CA VAL A 28 9.26 14.74 -1.73
C VAL A 28 9.97 13.72 -0.82
N ALA A 29 11.14 14.05 -0.27
CA ALA A 29 11.85 13.15 0.64
C ALA A 29 11.12 12.90 1.98
N VAL A 30 10.30 13.85 2.45
CA VAL A 30 9.45 13.67 3.66
C VAL A 30 8.11 13.00 3.36
N ALA A 31 7.72 12.85 2.09
CA ALA A 31 6.53 12.10 1.68
C ALA A 31 6.77 10.57 1.62
N GLY A 32 7.98 10.11 1.96
CA GLY A 32 8.34 8.71 2.14
C GLY A 32 7.93 8.12 3.48
N ALA A 33 6.98 8.71 4.20
CA ALA A 33 6.26 8.01 5.25
C ALA A 33 5.21 7.14 4.57
N ALA A 34 5.60 5.92 4.18
CA ALA A 34 4.71 4.85 3.77
C ALA A 34 3.56 4.80 4.79
N GLY A 35 2.41 5.37 4.42
CA GLY A 35 1.21 5.27 5.22
C GLY A 35 0.86 3.81 5.18
N ARG A 36 1.20 3.05 6.23
CA ARG A 36 0.72 1.69 6.41
C ARG A 36 -0.79 1.75 6.21
N HIS A 37 -1.25 1.30 5.05
CA HIS A 37 -2.66 1.30 4.71
C HIS A 37 -3.31 0.25 5.60
N THR A 38 -3.64 0.64 6.82
CA THR A 38 -4.23 -0.25 7.81
C THR A 38 -5.73 -0.14 7.73
N ALA A 39 -6.40 -1.29 7.66
CA ALA A 39 -7.85 -1.39 7.73
C ALA A 39 -8.18 -2.63 8.54
N CYS A 40 -9.19 -2.59 9.41
CA CYS A 40 -9.61 -3.76 10.19
C CYS A 40 -8.45 -4.46 10.94
N HIS A 41 -7.52 -3.67 11.48
CA HIS A 41 -6.30 -4.14 12.15
C HIS A 41 -5.35 -4.99 11.31
N VAL A 42 -5.45 -4.95 9.98
CA VAL A 42 -4.44 -5.52 9.07
C VAL A 42 -3.69 -4.43 8.34
N ASP A 43 -2.42 -4.69 8.06
CA ASP A 43 -1.62 -3.92 7.11
C ASP A 43 -1.92 -4.46 5.71
N LEU A 44 -2.61 -3.66 4.88
CA LEU A 44 -3.12 -4.11 3.60
C LEU A 44 -2.00 -4.44 2.61
N GLU A 45 -0.93 -3.66 2.60
CA GLU A 45 0.24 -3.90 1.74
C GLU A 45 0.95 -5.19 2.13
N ARG A 46 1.19 -5.41 3.44
CA ARG A 46 1.77 -6.66 3.92
C ARG A 46 0.85 -7.85 3.65
N MET A 47 -0.46 -7.69 3.81
CA MET A 47 -1.42 -8.75 3.52
C MET A 47 -1.38 -9.12 2.02
N GLU A 48 -1.37 -8.13 1.13
CA GLU A 48 -1.25 -8.34 -0.31
C GLU A 48 0.08 -9.03 -0.66
N ASP A 49 1.20 -8.51 -0.17
CA ASP A 49 2.54 -9.06 -0.42
C ASP A 49 2.66 -10.52 0.04
N LYS A 50 2.13 -10.85 1.23
CA LYS A 50 2.30 -12.18 1.82
C LYS A 50 1.26 -13.19 1.39
N CYS A 51 0.03 -12.76 1.11
CA CYS A 51 -1.09 -13.64 0.77
C CYS A 51 -1.46 -13.64 -0.72
N GLY A 52 -0.94 -12.70 -1.52
CA GLY A 52 -1.37 -12.46 -2.89
C GLY A 52 -1.22 -13.69 -3.79
N SER A 53 -0.12 -14.44 -3.68
CA SER A 53 0.12 -15.65 -4.48
C SER A 53 -0.90 -16.76 -4.20
N TYR A 54 -1.25 -16.96 -2.93
CA TYR A 54 -2.28 -17.90 -2.52
C TYR A 54 -3.66 -17.43 -3.01
N CYS A 55 -3.94 -16.13 -2.97
CA CYS A 55 -5.22 -15.56 -3.36
C CYS A 55 -5.40 -15.41 -4.88
N ALA A 56 -4.34 -15.51 -5.68
CA ALA A 56 -4.42 -15.31 -7.13
C ALA A 56 -5.35 -16.34 -7.80
N ALA A 57 -6.15 -15.88 -8.77
CA ALA A 57 -6.97 -16.76 -9.60
C ALA A 57 -6.09 -17.77 -10.35
N GLY A 58 -6.44 -19.06 -10.24
CA GLY A 58 -5.64 -20.16 -10.82
C GLY A 58 -4.43 -20.59 -9.98
N SER A 59 -4.23 -20.03 -8.78
CA SER A 59 -3.19 -20.48 -7.86
C SER A 59 -3.33 -21.96 -7.53
N ARG A 60 -2.21 -22.68 -7.56
CA ARG A 60 -2.11 -24.11 -7.25
C ARG A 60 -1.63 -24.39 -5.82
N GLU A 61 -1.44 -23.34 -5.02
CA GLU A 61 -0.99 -23.47 -3.64
C GLU A 61 -2.05 -24.20 -2.80
N GLY A 62 -1.65 -25.20 -2.01
CA GLY A 62 -2.56 -25.98 -1.14
C GLY A 62 -2.95 -25.25 0.15
N SER A 63 -2.12 -24.31 0.59
CA SER A 63 -2.26 -23.53 1.82
C SER A 63 -1.54 -22.18 1.69
N PRO A 64 -1.97 -21.15 2.44
CA PRO A 64 -1.23 -19.90 2.55
C PRO A 64 0.13 -20.13 3.23
N SER A 65 1.06 -19.20 3.00
CA SER A 65 2.36 -19.18 3.69
C SER A 65 2.20 -18.84 5.18
N GLY A 66 3.20 -19.19 5.99
CA GLY A 66 3.24 -18.76 7.40
C GLY A 66 3.24 -17.23 7.53
N GLU A 67 3.96 -16.53 6.65
CA GLU A 67 3.99 -15.07 6.62
C GLU A 67 2.61 -14.46 6.29
N CYS A 68 1.84 -15.10 5.42
CA CYS A 68 0.45 -14.71 5.17
C CYS A 68 -0.41 -14.87 6.43
N CYS A 69 -0.29 -16.01 7.12
CA CYS A 69 -1.02 -16.23 8.37
C CYS A 69 -0.66 -15.18 9.44
N ASP A 70 0.62 -14.81 9.55
CA ASP A 70 1.06 -13.74 10.44
C ASP A 70 0.63 -12.34 9.98
N ALA A 71 0.36 -12.15 8.68
CA ALA A 71 -0.16 -10.89 8.13
C ALA A 71 -1.62 -10.65 8.48
N VAL A 72 -2.42 -11.72 8.58
CA VAL A 72 -3.83 -11.65 8.95
C VAL A 72 -4.10 -11.96 10.42
N ARG A 73 -3.06 -12.32 11.19
CA ARG A 73 -3.19 -12.59 12.63
C ARG A 73 -3.58 -11.31 13.37
N GLY A 74 -4.69 -11.38 14.10
CA GLY A 74 -5.24 -10.23 14.82
C GLY A 74 -6.14 -9.32 13.98
N ALA A 75 -6.45 -9.70 12.74
CA ALA A 75 -7.42 -9.01 11.92
C ALA A 75 -8.80 -8.95 12.58
N ASP A 76 -9.50 -7.83 12.41
CA ASP A 76 -10.92 -7.71 12.69
C ASP A 76 -11.71 -8.29 11.50
N PHE A 77 -11.98 -9.60 11.55
CA PHE A 77 -12.73 -10.30 10.50
C PHE A 77 -14.15 -9.76 10.30
N PRO A 78 -14.93 -9.43 11.34
CA PRO A 78 -16.21 -8.73 11.17
C PRO A 78 -16.10 -7.43 10.37
N CYS A 79 -15.04 -6.64 10.58
CA CYS A 79 -14.74 -5.45 9.77
C CYS A 79 -14.38 -5.84 8.32
N LEU A 80 -13.49 -6.83 8.11
CA LEU A 80 -13.09 -7.29 6.78
C LEU A 80 -14.27 -7.81 5.94
N CYS A 81 -15.26 -8.45 6.57
CA CYS A 81 -16.48 -8.90 5.91
C CYS A 81 -17.21 -7.79 5.15
N ARG A 82 -17.11 -6.53 5.61
CA ARG A 82 -17.74 -5.38 4.94
C ARG A 82 -17.13 -5.09 3.57
N TYR A 83 -15.90 -5.54 3.33
CA TYR A 83 -15.18 -5.34 2.08
C TYR A 83 -15.38 -6.50 1.09
N LYS A 84 -15.97 -7.63 1.51
CA LYS A 84 -16.23 -8.79 0.64
C LYS A 84 -16.96 -8.42 -0.67
N PRO A 85 -18.01 -7.58 -0.68
CA PRO A 85 -18.69 -7.18 -1.92
C PRO A 85 -17.78 -6.40 -2.89
N LEU A 86 -16.77 -5.71 -2.36
CA LEU A 86 -15.84 -4.89 -3.14
C LEU A 86 -14.68 -5.70 -3.72
N LEU A 87 -14.36 -6.87 -3.15
CA LEU A 87 -13.22 -7.68 -3.62
C LEU A 87 -13.24 -7.93 -5.13
N ARG A 88 -14.43 -8.15 -5.70
CA ARG A 88 -14.57 -8.42 -7.14
C ARG A 88 -14.32 -7.19 -8.02
N SER A 89 -14.56 -5.98 -7.51
CA SER A 89 -14.31 -4.74 -8.26
C SER A 89 -12.88 -4.24 -8.08
N VAL A 90 -12.29 -4.39 -6.89
CA VAL A 90 -10.94 -3.87 -6.60
C VAL A 90 -9.82 -4.87 -6.93
N ALA A 91 -10.09 -6.17 -6.93
CA ALA A 91 -9.09 -7.21 -7.16
C ALA A 91 -9.57 -8.27 -8.18
N PRO A 92 -9.70 -7.90 -9.47
CA PRO A 92 -10.25 -8.79 -10.50
C PRO A 92 -9.40 -10.05 -10.77
N GLY A 93 -8.11 -10.04 -10.41
CA GLY A 93 -7.22 -11.19 -10.51
C GLY A 93 -7.22 -12.12 -9.29
N MET A 94 -8.03 -11.82 -8.27
CA MET A 94 -8.06 -12.54 -7.01
C MET A 94 -9.25 -13.51 -6.94
N ASP A 95 -8.99 -14.73 -6.48
CA ASP A 95 -10.03 -15.69 -6.12
C ASP A 95 -10.52 -15.41 -4.70
N ALA A 96 -11.70 -14.79 -4.60
CA ALA A 96 -12.33 -14.47 -3.32
C ALA A 96 -12.56 -15.72 -2.44
N ASN A 97 -12.82 -16.90 -3.02
CA ASN A 97 -13.03 -18.11 -2.23
C ASN A 97 -11.72 -18.55 -1.56
N ARG A 98 -10.58 -18.33 -2.21
CA ARG A 98 -9.27 -18.63 -1.62
C ARG A 98 -8.96 -17.63 -0.50
N ALA A 99 -9.19 -16.35 -0.72
CA ALA A 99 -9.03 -15.34 0.34
C ALA A 99 -9.87 -15.65 1.60
N MET A 100 -11.13 -16.06 1.43
CA MET A 100 -12.02 -16.42 2.55
C MET A 100 -11.61 -17.72 3.28
N GLN A 101 -10.79 -18.58 2.65
CA GLN A 101 -10.27 -19.79 3.29
C GLN A 101 -9.04 -19.54 4.17
N ILE A 102 -8.35 -18.41 4.00
CA ILE A 102 -7.11 -18.09 4.75
C ILE A 102 -7.32 -18.25 6.26
N PRO A 103 -8.36 -17.68 6.89
CA PRO A 103 -8.47 -17.71 8.34
C PRO A 103 -8.60 -19.15 8.88
N ALA A 104 -9.40 -19.98 8.20
CA ALA A 104 -9.55 -21.39 8.54
C ALA A 104 -8.24 -22.18 8.32
N LYS A 105 -7.55 -21.94 7.19
CA LYS A 105 -6.26 -22.58 6.86
C LYS A 105 -5.13 -22.17 7.81
N CYS A 106 -5.20 -20.96 8.36
CA CYS A 106 -4.27 -20.42 9.36
C CYS A 106 -4.66 -20.77 10.80
N GLY A 107 -5.75 -21.52 11.02
CA GLY A 107 -6.19 -21.93 12.36
C GLY A 107 -6.70 -20.79 13.24
N ILE A 108 -7.23 -19.72 12.64
CA ILE A 108 -7.76 -18.58 13.38
C ILE A 108 -9.17 -18.91 13.89
N PRO A 109 -9.41 -18.89 15.22
CA PRO A 109 -10.70 -19.26 15.79
C PRO A 109 -11.72 -18.14 15.64
N ASN A 110 -13.01 -18.49 15.76
CA ASN A 110 -14.14 -17.54 15.86
C ASN A 110 -14.29 -16.56 14.68
N VAL A 111 -13.88 -16.98 13.47
CA VAL A 111 -14.05 -16.18 12.27
C VAL A 111 -15.53 -16.19 11.85
N PRO A 112 -16.17 -15.03 11.63
CA PRO A 112 -17.56 -14.98 11.21
C PRO A 112 -17.75 -15.62 9.83
N ALA A 113 -18.89 -16.31 9.65
CA ALA A 113 -19.32 -16.74 8.34
C ALA A 113 -19.88 -15.51 7.61
N CYS A 114 -19.08 -14.97 6.69
CA CYS A 114 -19.47 -13.96 5.76
C CYS A 114 -18.96 -14.33 4.37
#